data_AF-A0A8H7ZPC2-F1
#
_entry.id   AF-A0A8H7ZPC2-F1
#
_cell.length_a   1.000
_cell.length_b   1.000
_cell.length_c   1.000
_cell.angle_alpha   90.00
_cell.angle_beta   90.00
_cell.angle_gamma   90.00
#
_symmetry.space_group_name_H-M   'P 1'
#
loop_
_entity.id
_entity.type
_entity.pdbx_description
1 polymer ?
#
loop_
_entity_poly.entity_id
_entity_poly.type
_entity_poly.pdbx_seq_one_letter_code
_entity_poly.pdbx_strand_id
1 'polypeptide(L)' 'MPCATGDVTKDPSLRRLPGTFREATEMMAAKDSFARRALGNAFVDHFAMTRMNEVAQYERAVTDWELRRYFETV' A
#
# COMPACT_ATOMS: atom_id res chain seq x y z
N MET A 1 -15.67 -9.49 -10.24
CA MET A 1 -15.89 -8.27 -9.42
C MET A 1 -16.98 -7.47 -10.11
N PRO A 2 -17.99 -6.94 -9.41
CA PRO A 2 -18.92 -6.03 -10.05
C PRO A 2 -18.16 -4.79 -10.53
N CYS A 3 -18.37 -4.37 -11.77
CA CYS A 3 -17.85 -3.10 -12.25
C CYS A 3 -18.68 -1.99 -11.59
N ALA A 4 -18.08 -1.26 -10.66
CA ALA A 4 -18.72 -0.09 -10.08
C ALA A 4 -18.92 1.00 -11.15
N THR A 5 -20.07 1.67 -11.12
CA THR A 5 -20.44 2.72 -12.08
C THR A 5 -20.56 4.05 -11.33
N GLY A 6 -19.93 5.12 -11.82
CA GLY A 6 -19.90 6.44 -11.18
C GLY A 6 -18.60 6.74 -10.40
N ASP A 7 -18.62 7.76 -9.52
CA ASP A 7 -17.49 8.11 -8.66
C ASP A 7 -17.39 7.14 -7.48
N VAL A 8 -16.52 6.15 -7.63
CA VAL A 8 -16.26 5.08 -6.64
C VAL A 8 -15.70 5.59 -5.31
N THR A 9 -15.22 6.83 -5.24
CA THR A 9 -14.62 7.40 -4.02
C THR A 9 -15.68 7.78 -2.99
N LYS A 10 -16.91 8.05 -3.45
CA LYS A 10 -18.04 8.52 -2.63
C LYS A 10 -19.04 7.42 -2.30
N ASP A 11 -18.87 6.23 -2.84
CA ASP A 11 -19.78 5.10 -2.62
C ASP A 11 -19.41 4.34 -1.33
N PRO A 12 -20.22 4.44 -0.25
CA PRO A 12 -19.93 3.75 1.01
C PRO A 12 -20.14 2.23 0.93
N SER A 13 -20.78 1.72 -0.13
CA SER A 13 -21.00 0.29 -0.33
C SER A 13 -19.76 -0.44 -0.87
N LEU A 14 -18.79 0.31 -1.41
CA LEU A 14 -17.55 -0.25 -1.95
C LEU A 14 -16.47 -0.36 -0.87
N ARG A 15 -15.73 -1.47 -0.91
CA ARG A 15 -14.53 -1.63 -0.08
C ARG A 15 -13.46 -0.63 -0.53
N ARG A 16 -12.94 0.14 0.43
CA ARG A 16 -11.84 1.09 0.22
C ARG A 16 -10.57 0.37 -0.22
N LEU A 17 -9.82 1.03 -1.09
CA LEU A 17 -8.45 0.61 -1.40
C LEU A 17 -7.53 0.84 -0.18
N PRO A 18 -6.39 0.12 -0.11
CA PRO A 18 -5.35 0.37 0.86
C PRO A 18 -4.98 1.85 0.97
N GLY A 19 -4.90 2.36 2.19
CA GLY A 19 -4.57 3.76 2.47
C GLY A 19 -3.06 4.01 2.53
N THR A 20 -2.27 2.95 2.68
CA THR A 20 -0.82 3.02 2.77
C THR A 20 -0.15 2.07 1.79
N PHE A 21 1.11 2.37 1.47
CA PHE A 21 1.92 1.49 0.61
C PHE A 21 2.17 0.12 1.25
N ARG A 22 2.27 0.07 2.58
CA ARG A 22 2.34 -1.16 3.38
C ARG A 22 1.11 -2.03 3.16
N GLU A 23 -0.08 -1.49 3.39
CA GLU A 23 -1.34 -2.21 3.22
C GLU A 23 -1.52 -2.71 1.77
N ALA A 24 -1.10 -1.91 0.78
CA ALA A 24 -1.16 -2.31 -0.63
C ALA A 24 -0.24 -3.51 -0.92
N THR A 25 0.97 -3.49 -0.36
CA THR A 25 1.95 -4.57 -0.49
C THR A 25 1.45 -5.85 0.19
N GLU A 26 0.88 -5.75 1.39
CA GLU A 26 0.28 -6.89 2.10
C GLU A 26 -0.91 -7.48 1.34
N MET A 27 -1.78 -6.63 0.80
CA MET A 27 -2.91 -7.07 -0.03
C MET A 27 -2.46 -7.76 -1.33
N MET A 28 -1.39 -7.28 -1.96
CA MET A 28 -0.77 -7.92 -3.12
C MET A 28 -0.19 -9.30 -2.77
N ALA A 29 0.47 -9.42 -1.62
CA ALA A 29 1.12 -10.64 -1.15
C ALA A 29 0.15 -11.70 -0.59
N ALA A 30 -1.10 -11.34 -0.32
CA ALA A 30 -2.11 -12.26 0.21
C ALA A 30 -2.24 -13.54 -0.63
N LYS A 31 -2.50 -14.68 0.02
CA LYS A 31 -2.52 -16.01 -0.63
C LYS A 31 -3.50 -16.10 -1.81
N ASP A 32 -4.68 -15.47 -1.69
CA ASP A 32 -5.73 -15.51 -2.71
C ASP A 32 -5.76 -14.25 -3.61
N SER A 33 -4.69 -13.45 -3.57
CA SER A 33 -4.65 -12.19 -4.31
C SER A 33 -4.79 -12.42 -5.82
N PHE A 34 -5.44 -11.46 -6.49
CA PHE A 34 -5.48 -11.46 -7.95
C PHE A 34 -4.07 -11.42 -8.55
N ALA A 35 -3.14 -10.71 -7.90
CA ALA A 35 -1.74 -10.61 -8.34
C ALA A 35 -1.07 -11.99 -8.43
N ARG A 36 -1.30 -12.91 -7.48
CA ARG A 36 -0.76 -14.28 -7.56
C ARG A 36 -1.31 -15.08 -8.73
N ARG A 37 -2.60 -14.90 -9.06
CA ARG A 37 -3.21 -15.54 -10.23
C ARG A 37 -2.69 -14.95 -11.55
N ALA A 38 -2.45 -13.65 -11.60
CA ALA A 38 -2.04 -12.95 -12.81
C ALA A 38 -0.53 -13.03 -13.09
N LEU A 39 0.30 -13.02 -12.04
CA LEU A 39 1.76 -12.85 -12.13
C LEU A 39 2.54 -14.06 -11.60
N GLY A 40 1.89 -14.99 -10.90
CA GLY A 40 2.52 -16.16 -10.31
C GLY A 40 3.12 -15.92 -8.92
N ASN A 41 3.21 -17.00 -8.13
CA ASN A 41 3.63 -16.93 -6.73
C ASN A 41 5.06 -16.43 -6.55
N ALA A 42 6.01 -17.00 -7.30
CA ALA A 42 7.44 -16.65 -7.15
C ALA A 42 7.70 -15.17 -7.43
N PHE A 43 7.03 -14.59 -8.43
CA PHE A 43 7.14 -13.17 -8.73
C PHE A 43 6.56 -12.32 -7.59
N VAL A 44 5.35 -12.64 -7.14
CA VAL A 44 4.69 -11.89 -6.08
C VAL A 44 5.48 -11.94 -4.78
N ASP A 45 6.04 -13.10 -4.42
CA ASP A 45 6.84 -13.25 -3.21
C ASP A 45 8.11 -12.38 -3.26
N HIS A 46 8.85 -12.45 -4.37
CA HIS A 46 10.06 -11.66 -4.54
C HIS A 46 9.77 -10.15 -4.59
N PHE A 47 8.75 -9.75 -5.35
CA PHE A 47 8.38 -8.34 -5.49
C PHE A 47 7.83 -7.75 -4.18
N ALA A 48 6.98 -8.47 -3.46
CA ALA A 48 6.47 -8.01 -2.18
C ALA A 48 7.60 -7.83 -1.16
N MET A 49 8.60 -8.71 -1.14
CA MET A 49 9.76 -8.58 -0.27
C MET A 49 10.52 -7.26 -0.51
N THR A 50 10.74 -6.88 -1.78
CA THR A 50 11.43 -5.61 -2.07
C THR A 50 10.61 -4.40 -1.63
N ARG A 51 9.27 -4.46 -1.74
CA ARG A 51 8.37 -3.38 -1.29
C ARG A 51 8.29 -3.28 0.22
N MET A 52 8.28 -4.40 0.94
CA MET A 52 8.34 -4.39 2.39
C MET A 52 9.66 -3.81 2.90
N ASN A 53 10.77 -4.05 2.19
CA ASN A 53 12.05 -3.42 2.51
C ASN A 53 12.03 -1.89 2.27
N GLU A 54 11.33 -1.42 1.23
CA GLU A 54 11.13 0.01 0.97
C GLU A 54 10.28 0.67 2.08
N VAL A 55 9.19 0.02 2.49
CA VAL A 55 8.37 0.45 3.63
C VAL A 55 9.20 0.55 4.91
N ALA A 56 10.01 -0.46 5.21
CA ALA A 56 10.85 -0.45 6.41
C ALA A 56 11.92 0.66 6.39
N GLN A 57 12.41 1.05 5.21
CA GLN A 57 13.31 2.19 5.07
C GLN A 57 12.58 3.51 5.31
N TYR A 58 11.40 3.68 4.72
CA TYR A 58 10.59 4.88 4.89
C TYR A 58 10.21 5.12 6.35
N GLU A 59 9.77 4.10 7.08
CA GLU A 59 9.38 4.21 8.49
C GLU A 59 10.53 4.55 9.45
N ARG A 60 11.79 4.35 9.01
CA ARG A 60 12.98 4.70 9.79
C ARG A 60 13.54 6.07 9.45
N ALA A 61 13.08 6.67 8.35
CA ALA A 61 13.55 7.97 7.92
C ALA A 61 12.84 9.08 8.68
N VAL A 62 13.59 10.10 9.12
CA VAL A 62 13.02 11.37 9.57
C VAL A 62 12.94 12.28 8.35
N THR A 63 11.74 12.72 8.01
CA THR A 63 11.47 13.52 6.83
C THR A 63 11.61 15.01 7.09
N ASP A 64 11.89 15.79 6.03
CA ASP A 64 11.94 17.25 6.12
C ASP A 64 10.63 17.86 6.65
N TRP A 65 9.49 17.24 6.36
CA TRP A 65 8.20 17.68 6.88
C TRP A 65 8.15 17.58 8.41
N GLU A 66 8.62 16.46 8.96
CA GLU A 66 8.70 16.27 10.41
C GLU A 66 9.67 17.26 11.03
N LEU A 67 10.85 17.46 10.43
CA LEU A 67 11.83 18.43 10.90
C LEU A 67 11.24 19.84 10.95
N ARG A 68 10.64 20.33 9.86
CA ARG A 68 10.02 21.67 9.83
C ARG A 68 8.93 21.84 10.88
N ARG A 69 8.04 20.85 10.99
CA ARG A 69 6.93 20.89 11.94
C ARG A 69 7.40 20.98 13.38
N TYR A 70 8.43 20.23 13.75
CA TYR A 70 8.90 20.19 15.15
C TYR A 70 9.95 21.24 15.48
N PHE A 71 10.74 21.74 14.51
CA PHE A 71 11.70 22.83 14.75
C PHE A 71 11.04 24.20 14.93
N GLU A 72 9.89 24.47 14.31
CA GLU A 72 9.14 25.73 14.52
C GLU A 72 8.31 25.73 15.82
N THR A 73 8.18 24.57 16.48
CA THR A 73 7.41 24.40 17.71
C THR A 73 8.24 24.68 18.98
N VAL A 74 9.56 24.96 18.86
CA VAL A 74 10.48 25.25 19.97
C VAL A 74 10.70 26.75 20.14
#